data_AF-A0A4T3F1C5-F1
#
_entry.id   AF-A0A4T3F1C5-F1
#
_cell.length_a   1.000
_cell.length_b   1.000
_cell.length_c   1.000
_cell.angle_alpha   90.00
_cell.angle_beta   90.00
_cell.angle_gamma   90.00
#
_symmetry.space_group_name_H-M   'P 1'
#
loop_
_entity.id
_entity.type
_entity.pdbx_description
1 polymer ?
#
loop_
_entity_poly.entity_id
_entity_poly.type
_entity_poly.pdbx_seq_one_letter_code
_entity_poly.pdbx_strand_id
1 'polypeptide(L)'
;MVESDANGNPLRSFATYAAARPSGAPPVAFAMNGGMYGEDGHAIGYYVENRQRLKSLNRREGPGNFHMLPNGVFFGEASTDWDVWDTERFANDIGDRPQFATQSGPMLVIAGELHPQFAPDGDSLRIRNGVGIDPAGRAHFVISEAPVSFGRFARYFRDVAGTPNALFLDGSVSQLWDPARGRMDSGAALGPMIIVEMRENGE
;
A
#
# COMPACT_ATOMS: atom_id res chain seq x y z
N MET A 1 8.60 -4.46 -1.85
CA MET A 1 8.63 -3.20 -1.07
C MET A 1 10.02 -2.61 -1.21
N VAL A 2 10.13 -1.30 -1.32
CA VAL A 2 11.41 -0.58 -1.26
C VAL A 2 11.18 0.76 -0.59
N GLU A 3 12.12 1.20 0.22
CA GLU A 3 12.09 2.53 0.86
C GLU A 3 13.42 3.26 0.69
N SER A 4 14.52 2.54 0.88
CA SER A 4 15.87 3.09 0.90
C SER A 4 16.77 2.57 -0.22
N ASP A 5 17.83 3.31 -0.49
CA ASP A 5 18.98 2.87 -1.28
C ASP A 5 19.86 1.86 -0.50
N ALA A 6 20.92 1.37 -1.13
CA ALA A 6 21.86 0.43 -0.53
C ALA A 6 22.61 0.97 0.70
N ASN A 7 22.64 2.29 0.89
CA ASN A 7 23.26 2.95 2.05
C ASN A 7 22.24 3.24 3.17
N GLY A 8 20.97 2.88 2.97
CA GLY A 8 19.88 3.15 3.91
C GLY A 8 19.22 4.51 3.77
N ASN A 9 19.65 5.35 2.81
CA ASN A 9 19.00 6.65 2.59
C ASN A 9 17.66 6.47 1.88
N PRO A 10 16.59 7.15 2.30
CA PRO A 10 15.29 7.00 1.67
C PRO A 10 15.32 7.51 0.21
N LEU A 11 14.70 6.77 -0.71
CA LEU A 11 14.69 7.07 -2.14
C LEU A 11 13.80 8.26 -2.50
N ARG A 12 12.66 8.39 -1.80
CA ARG A 12 11.72 9.53 -1.86
C ARG A 12 11.02 9.79 -3.19
N SER A 13 11.28 9.05 -4.28
CA SER A 13 10.54 9.17 -5.54
C SER A 13 10.68 7.95 -6.46
N PHE A 14 9.72 7.75 -7.36
CA PHE A 14 9.83 6.72 -8.41
C PHE A 14 10.97 6.98 -9.38
N ALA A 15 11.28 8.25 -9.68
CA ALA A 15 12.39 8.61 -10.56
C ALA A 15 13.75 8.21 -9.95
N THR A 16 13.94 8.49 -8.65
CA THR A 16 15.14 8.06 -7.91
C THR A 16 15.26 6.54 -7.91
N TYR A 17 14.16 5.84 -7.60
CA TYR A 17 14.15 4.38 -7.63
C TYR A 17 14.50 3.86 -9.03
N ALA A 18 13.84 4.37 -10.08
CA ALA A 18 14.05 3.95 -11.46
C ALA A 18 15.51 4.13 -11.91
N ALA A 19 16.15 5.24 -11.52
CA ALA A 19 17.56 5.50 -11.83
C ALA A 19 18.53 4.59 -11.05
N ALA A 20 18.15 4.13 -9.86
CA ALA A 20 18.96 3.26 -9.02
C ALA A 20 18.79 1.76 -9.33
N ARG A 21 17.88 1.38 -10.24
CA ARG A 21 17.62 -0.03 -10.54
C ARG A 21 18.85 -0.66 -11.20
N PRO A 22 19.21 -1.90 -10.83
CA PRO A 22 20.33 -2.59 -11.44
C PRO A 22 20.03 -2.88 -12.92
N SER A 23 21.09 -2.88 -13.74
CA SER A 23 21.00 -3.32 -15.12
C SER A 23 20.52 -4.78 -15.15
N GLY A 24 19.48 -5.08 -15.93
CA GLY A 24 18.87 -6.40 -16.00
C GLY A 24 17.80 -6.69 -14.95
N ALA A 25 17.40 -5.72 -14.11
CA ALA A 25 16.21 -5.87 -13.28
C ALA A 25 14.96 -6.13 -14.15
N PRO A 26 14.01 -6.98 -13.72
CA PRO A 26 12.80 -7.23 -14.50
C PRO A 26 12.02 -5.94 -14.79
N PRO A 27 11.27 -5.82 -15.88
CA PRO A 27 10.49 -4.62 -16.16
C PRO A 27 9.49 -4.32 -15.04
N VAL A 28 9.32 -3.05 -14.66
CA VAL A 28 8.26 -2.64 -13.73
C VAL A 28 6.92 -2.72 -14.46
N ALA A 29 5.98 -3.45 -13.88
CA ALA A 29 4.60 -3.46 -14.34
C ALA A 29 3.89 -2.19 -13.89
N PHE A 30 4.00 -1.87 -12.60
CA PHE A 30 3.64 -0.57 -12.04
C PHE A 30 4.29 -0.39 -10.66
N ALA A 31 4.29 0.84 -10.15
CA ALA A 31 4.63 1.13 -8.76
C ALA A 31 3.67 2.15 -8.14
N MET A 32 3.44 2.01 -6.84
CA MET A 32 2.58 2.91 -6.06
C MET A 32 3.25 3.22 -4.72
N ASN A 33 2.92 4.38 -4.13
CA ASN A 33 3.31 4.62 -2.74
C ASN A 33 2.65 3.59 -1.81
N GLY A 34 3.38 3.20 -0.77
CA GLY A 34 2.97 2.20 0.21
C GLY A 34 2.38 2.84 1.46
N GLY A 35 2.81 2.34 2.63
CA GLY A 35 2.40 2.87 3.93
C GLY A 35 2.97 4.24 4.27
N MET A 36 2.50 4.78 5.38
CA MET A 36 2.84 6.12 5.86
C MET A 36 4.28 6.22 6.36
N TYR A 37 4.86 7.42 6.23
CA TYR A 37 6.26 7.70 6.56
C TYR A 37 6.44 8.95 7.43
N GLY A 38 7.58 9.02 8.12
CA GLY A 38 7.96 10.11 9.02
C GLY A 38 8.74 11.21 8.31
N GLU A 39 9.18 12.22 9.06
CA GLU A 39 9.99 13.32 8.49
C GLU A 39 11.33 12.84 7.91
N ASP A 40 11.87 11.77 8.48
CA ASP A 40 13.07 11.07 8.00
C ASP A 40 12.84 10.25 6.72
N GLY A 41 11.60 10.18 6.23
CA GLY A 41 11.22 9.44 5.04
C GLY A 41 11.04 7.93 5.25
N HIS A 42 11.16 7.46 6.49
CA HIS A 42 11.01 6.05 6.84
C HIS A 42 9.60 5.70 7.32
N ALA A 43 9.21 4.44 7.19
CA ALA A 43 7.92 3.93 7.62
C ALA A 43 7.68 4.24 9.11
N ILE A 44 6.45 4.62 9.44
CA ILE A 44 6.02 4.84 10.84
C ILE A 44 5.20 3.68 11.41
N GLY A 45 4.84 2.72 10.58
CA GLY A 45 4.14 1.48 10.92
C GLY A 45 4.94 0.25 10.53
N TYR A 46 4.35 -0.94 10.71
CA TYR A 46 4.98 -2.22 10.34
C TYR A 46 5.51 -2.17 8.91
N TYR A 47 6.79 -2.49 8.74
CA TYR A 47 7.42 -2.53 7.43
C TYR A 47 8.39 -3.69 7.35
N VAL A 48 8.20 -4.51 6.31
CA VAL A 48 9.06 -5.65 6.00
C VAL A 48 9.44 -5.59 4.53
N GLU A 49 10.74 -5.70 4.29
CA GLU A 49 11.36 -5.77 2.97
C GLU A 49 12.27 -6.99 2.93
N ASN A 50 12.03 -7.91 1.98
CA ASN A 50 12.82 -9.13 1.82
C ASN A 50 12.99 -9.92 3.13
N ARG A 51 11.89 -10.15 3.86
CA ARG A 51 11.83 -10.80 5.19
C ARG A 51 12.56 -10.06 6.33
N GLN A 52 13.18 -8.92 6.04
CA GLN A 52 13.80 -8.08 7.05
C GLN A 52 12.76 -7.08 7.57
N ARG A 53 12.43 -7.19 8.86
CA ARG A 53 11.57 -6.21 9.53
C ARG A 53 12.38 -4.95 9.84
N LEU A 54 12.09 -3.85 9.17
CA LEU A 54 12.73 -2.55 9.44
C LEU A 54 11.91 -1.70 10.42
N LYS A 55 10.60 -1.94 10.52
CA LYS A 55 9.74 -1.32 11.54
C LYS A 55 8.74 -2.26 12.18
N SER A 56 8.51 -2.01 13.47
CA SER A 56 7.54 -2.73 14.30
C SER A 56 6.12 -2.22 14.05
N LEU A 57 5.16 -3.07 14.41
CA LEU A 57 3.74 -2.77 14.28
C LEU A 57 3.38 -1.58 15.16
N ASN A 58 2.71 -0.59 14.59
CA ASN A 58 2.28 0.59 15.32
C ASN A 58 0.79 0.48 15.64
N ARG A 59 0.48 0.31 16.93
CA ARG A 59 -0.89 0.20 17.47
C ARG A 59 -1.32 1.45 18.23
N ARG A 60 -0.51 2.51 18.19
CA ARG A 60 -0.79 3.73 18.94
C ARG A 60 -1.87 4.55 18.24
N GLU A 61 -2.72 5.19 19.04
CA GLU A 61 -3.59 6.26 18.56
C GLU A 61 -2.79 7.56 18.32
N GLY A 62 -3.31 8.44 17.48
CA GLY A 62 -2.61 9.66 17.07
C GLY A 62 -3.36 10.42 15.98
N PRO A 63 -2.78 11.50 15.43
CA PRO A 63 -3.42 12.33 14.42
C PRO A 63 -3.20 11.82 12.98
N GLY A 64 -4.22 11.94 12.12
CA GLY A 64 -4.13 11.62 10.69
C GLY A 64 -4.75 10.27 10.30
N ASN A 65 -4.79 9.98 8.99
CA ASN A 65 -5.48 8.80 8.44
C ASN A 65 -4.93 7.48 9.00
N PHE A 66 -3.64 7.44 9.37
CA PHE A 66 -3.02 6.27 10.01
C PHE A 66 -3.79 5.79 11.24
N HIS A 67 -4.42 6.70 11.96
CA HIS A 67 -5.06 6.45 13.24
C HIS A 67 -6.59 6.43 13.14
N MET A 68 -7.13 6.50 11.91
CA MET A 68 -8.53 6.15 11.68
C MET A 68 -8.65 4.63 11.76
N LEU A 69 -8.99 4.15 12.96
CA LEU A 69 -9.04 2.72 13.25
C LEU A 69 -10.37 2.08 12.77
N PRO A 70 -10.31 0.83 12.30
CA PRO A 70 -9.10 0.01 12.14
C PRO A 70 -8.23 0.43 10.94
N ASN A 71 -6.92 0.47 11.16
CA ASN A 71 -5.90 0.44 10.11
C ASN A 71 -5.45 -1.02 9.89
N GLY A 72 -4.56 -1.27 8.94
CA GLY A 72 -4.19 -2.65 8.60
C GLY A 72 -2.82 -2.82 7.98
N VAL A 73 -2.51 -4.06 7.63
CA VAL A 73 -1.25 -4.47 7.04
C VAL A 73 -1.56 -5.18 5.72
N PHE A 74 -0.99 -4.68 4.63
CA PHE A 74 -0.88 -5.42 3.37
C PHE A 74 0.42 -6.22 3.42
N PHE A 75 0.36 -7.52 3.18
CA PHE A 75 1.51 -8.41 3.27
C PHE A 75 1.42 -9.62 2.35
N GLY A 76 2.54 -10.29 2.13
CA GLY A 76 2.59 -11.52 1.35
C GLY A 76 4.02 -11.91 0.97
N GLU A 77 4.11 -12.92 0.11
CA GLU A 77 5.35 -13.39 -0.51
C GLU A 77 5.17 -13.50 -2.02
N ALA A 78 6.23 -13.31 -2.81
CA ALA A 78 6.13 -13.30 -4.26
C ALA A 78 5.67 -14.65 -4.87
N SER A 79 5.77 -15.73 -4.09
CA SER A 79 5.41 -17.10 -4.47
C SER A 79 4.06 -17.57 -3.93
N THR A 80 3.39 -16.79 -3.07
CA THR A 80 2.15 -17.18 -2.39
C THR A 80 1.07 -16.11 -2.58
N ASP A 81 -0.10 -16.35 -2.01
CA ASP A 81 -1.19 -15.38 -1.96
C ASP A 81 -0.81 -14.16 -1.10
N TRP A 82 -1.38 -13.02 -1.47
CA TRP A 82 -1.29 -11.77 -0.73
C TRP A 82 -2.47 -11.64 0.22
N ASP A 83 -2.31 -10.89 1.29
CA ASP A 83 -3.36 -10.66 2.28
C ASP A 83 -3.40 -9.20 2.75
N VAL A 84 -4.58 -8.79 3.20
CA VAL A 84 -4.82 -7.52 3.91
C VAL A 84 -5.60 -7.82 5.17
N TRP A 85 -4.97 -7.65 6.33
CA TRP A 85 -5.62 -7.82 7.62
C TRP A 85 -5.64 -6.52 8.39
N ASP A 86 -6.65 -6.33 9.23
CA ASP A 86 -6.61 -5.27 10.23
C ASP A 86 -5.44 -5.50 11.20
N THR A 87 -4.96 -4.42 11.81
CA THR A 87 -3.76 -4.43 12.65
C THR A 87 -3.88 -5.37 13.86
N GLU A 88 -5.06 -5.53 14.43
CA GLU A 88 -5.27 -6.37 15.62
C GLU A 88 -5.23 -7.84 15.25
N ARG A 89 -5.92 -8.23 14.18
CA ARG A 89 -5.81 -9.57 13.61
C ARG A 89 -4.36 -9.89 13.23
N PHE A 90 -3.68 -8.98 12.53
CA PHE A 90 -2.27 -9.17 12.19
C PHE A 90 -1.38 -9.37 13.42
N ALA A 91 -1.63 -8.65 14.52
CA ALA A 91 -0.84 -8.80 15.73
C ALA A 91 -1.01 -10.18 16.41
N ASN A 92 -2.22 -10.75 16.34
CA ASN A 92 -2.58 -11.96 17.08
C ASN A 92 -2.35 -13.23 16.27
N ASP A 93 -2.63 -13.18 14.96
CA ASP A 93 -2.77 -14.37 14.13
C ASP A 93 -1.58 -14.58 13.20
N ILE A 94 -0.73 -13.57 13.00
CA ILE A 94 0.46 -13.73 12.15
C ILE A 94 1.39 -14.76 12.79
N GLY A 95 1.64 -15.85 12.08
CA GLY A 95 2.62 -16.86 12.47
C GLY A 95 4.02 -16.41 12.11
N ASP A 96 4.41 -16.72 10.87
CA ASP A 96 5.71 -16.34 10.33
C ASP A 96 5.71 -14.91 9.77
N ARG A 97 6.89 -14.29 9.83
CA ARG A 97 7.06 -12.96 9.22
C ARG A 97 6.96 -13.07 7.70
N PRO A 98 6.10 -12.27 7.04
CA PRO A 98 5.98 -12.27 5.60
C PRO A 98 7.26 -11.78 4.91
N GLN A 99 7.42 -12.08 3.63
CA GLN A 99 8.51 -11.53 2.82
C GLN A 99 8.37 -10.02 2.65
N PHE A 100 7.14 -9.55 2.47
CA PHE A 100 6.81 -8.14 2.28
C PHE A 100 5.64 -7.76 3.17
N ALA A 101 5.73 -6.58 3.78
CA ALA A 101 4.59 -6.01 4.49
C ALA A 101 4.69 -4.50 4.59
N THR A 102 3.53 -3.83 4.57
CA THR A 102 3.40 -2.41 4.87
C THR A 102 2.12 -2.16 5.65
N GLN A 103 2.25 -1.51 6.80
CA GLN A 103 1.12 -1.02 7.56
C GLN A 103 0.68 0.32 7.01
N SER A 104 -0.62 0.45 6.77
CA SER A 104 -1.24 1.67 6.29
C SER A 104 -2.68 1.72 6.78
N GLY A 105 -3.37 2.83 6.51
CA GLY A 105 -4.79 2.90 6.82
C GLY A 105 -5.42 4.23 6.50
N PRO A 106 -6.75 4.31 6.64
CA PRO A 106 -7.64 3.29 7.24
C PRO A 106 -7.83 2.02 6.41
N MET A 107 -8.35 0.95 7.04
CA MET A 107 -8.99 -0.14 6.30
C MET A 107 -10.16 0.43 5.48
N LEU A 108 -10.36 -0.07 4.27
CA LEU A 108 -11.46 0.33 3.39
C LEU A 108 -12.63 -0.64 3.51
N VAL A 109 -12.32 -1.93 3.44
CA VAL A 109 -13.27 -3.04 3.55
C VAL A 109 -12.70 -4.04 4.54
N ILE A 110 -13.54 -4.55 5.44
CA ILE A 110 -13.19 -5.47 6.52
C ILE A 110 -14.20 -6.61 6.49
N ALA A 111 -13.77 -7.81 6.10
CA ALA A 111 -14.64 -8.97 5.96
C ALA A 111 -15.92 -8.69 5.14
N GLY A 112 -15.80 -7.92 4.05
CA GLY A 112 -16.91 -7.53 3.17
C GLY A 112 -17.69 -6.29 3.62
N GLU A 113 -17.47 -5.78 4.83
CA GLU A 113 -18.13 -4.58 5.34
C GLU A 113 -17.28 -3.32 5.13
N LEU A 114 -17.92 -2.18 4.91
CA LEU A 114 -17.20 -0.91 4.80
C LEU A 114 -16.71 -0.46 6.18
N HIS A 115 -15.61 0.30 6.20
CA HIS A 115 -15.11 0.90 7.43
C HIS A 115 -16.20 1.72 8.14
N PRO A 116 -16.45 1.51 9.45
CA PRO A 116 -17.63 2.04 10.14
C PRO A 116 -17.66 3.57 10.26
N GLN A 117 -16.50 4.22 10.21
CA GLN A 117 -16.39 5.68 10.26
C GLN A 117 -16.62 6.38 8.90
N PHE A 118 -16.78 5.64 7.80
CA PHE A 118 -16.98 6.28 6.50
C PHE A 118 -18.43 6.69 6.30
N ALA A 119 -18.63 7.99 6.11
CA ALA A 119 -19.85 8.48 5.48
C ALA A 119 -19.96 7.91 4.05
N PRO A 120 -21.18 7.57 3.57
CA PRO A 120 -21.37 7.07 2.21
C PRO A 120 -20.72 7.97 1.16
N ASP A 121 -20.95 9.28 1.23
CA ASP A 121 -20.28 10.28 0.39
C ASP A 121 -19.74 11.41 1.28
N GLY A 122 -18.64 11.14 1.98
CA GLY A 122 -18.02 12.14 2.87
C GLY A 122 -17.36 13.31 2.13
N ASP A 123 -17.25 14.46 2.82
CA ASP A 123 -16.77 15.73 2.25
C ASP A 123 -15.27 15.75 1.92
N SER A 124 -14.50 14.80 2.47
CA SER A 124 -13.06 14.67 2.20
C SER A 124 -12.83 14.07 0.80
N LEU A 125 -12.69 14.93 -0.20
CA LEU A 125 -12.40 14.54 -1.58
C LEU A 125 -10.91 14.66 -1.88
N ARG A 126 -10.27 13.54 -2.23
CA ARG A 126 -8.84 13.48 -2.60
C ARG A 126 -8.62 12.46 -3.71
N ILE A 127 -7.52 12.59 -4.44
CA ILE A 127 -6.95 11.45 -5.16
C ILE A 127 -6.60 10.40 -4.11
N ARG A 128 -7.05 9.17 -4.33
CA ARG A 128 -6.88 8.06 -3.38
C ARG A 128 -6.30 6.87 -4.08
N ASN A 129 -5.45 6.15 -3.37
CA ASN A 129 -5.01 4.84 -3.75
C ASN A 129 -5.20 3.80 -2.64
N GLY A 130 -5.24 2.53 -3.02
CA GLY A 130 -5.48 1.45 -2.10
C GLY A 130 -5.11 0.11 -2.70
N VAL A 131 -5.09 -0.89 -1.84
CA VAL A 131 -4.91 -2.30 -2.21
C VAL A 131 -5.97 -3.14 -1.54
N GLY A 132 -6.58 -4.04 -2.31
CA GLY A 132 -7.53 -5.02 -1.81
C GLY A 132 -7.19 -6.41 -2.30
N ILE A 133 -7.58 -7.43 -1.55
CA ILE A 133 -7.34 -8.83 -1.90
C ILE A 133 -8.66 -9.46 -2.24
N ASP A 134 -8.73 -10.13 -3.39
CA ASP A 134 -9.92 -10.88 -3.79
C ASP A 134 -9.96 -12.30 -3.19
N PRO A 135 -11.07 -13.04 -3.29
CA PRO A 135 -11.17 -14.39 -2.73
C PRO A 135 -10.18 -15.41 -3.33
N ALA A 136 -9.50 -15.08 -4.42
CA ALA A 136 -8.46 -15.91 -5.04
C ALA A 136 -7.04 -15.51 -4.60
N GLY A 137 -6.89 -14.62 -3.62
CA GLY A 137 -5.58 -14.19 -3.10
C GLY A 137 -4.85 -13.17 -3.97
N ARG A 138 -5.51 -12.62 -5.00
CA ARG A 138 -4.90 -11.66 -5.92
C ARG A 138 -5.00 -10.24 -5.36
N ALA A 139 -3.90 -9.49 -5.44
CA ALA A 139 -3.86 -8.09 -5.04
C ALA A 139 -4.38 -7.17 -6.16
N HIS A 140 -5.38 -6.35 -5.82
CA HIS A 140 -5.98 -5.34 -6.67
C HIS A 140 -5.51 -3.96 -6.21
N PHE A 141 -4.65 -3.34 -7.01
CA PHE A 141 -4.15 -1.99 -6.78
C PHE A 141 -4.99 -0.98 -7.56
N VAL A 142 -5.47 0.05 -6.86
CA VAL A 142 -6.39 1.03 -7.43
C VAL A 142 -5.92 2.42 -7.09
N ILE A 143 -5.96 3.32 -8.07
CA ILE A 143 -5.82 4.77 -7.89
C ILE A 143 -6.95 5.49 -8.63
N SER A 144 -7.51 6.53 -8.02
CA SER A 144 -8.54 7.37 -8.66
C SER A 144 -7.92 8.47 -9.52
N GLU A 145 -8.46 8.76 -10.70
CA GLU A 145 -8.02 9.92 -11.52
C GLU A 145 -8.59 11.26 -11.06
N ALA A 146 -9.67 11.24 -10.28
CA ALA A 146 -10.35 12.44 -9.78
C ALA A 146 -10.60 12.32 -8.27
N PRO A 147 -10.73 13.45 -7.55
CA PRO A 147 -10.99 13.42 -6.11
C PRO A 147 -12.26 12.65 -5.76
N VAL A 148 -12.14 11.68 -4.85
CA VAL A 148 -13.25 10.86 -4.35
C VAL A 148 -13.27 10.82 -2.83
N SER A 149 -14.46 10.59 -2.26
CA SER A 149 -14.63 10.35 -0.83
C SER A 149 -14.11 8.97 -0.43
N PHE A 150 -13.78 8.79 0.85
CA PHE A 150 -13.44 7.46 1.37
C PHE A 150 -14.58 6.46 1.16
N GLY A 151 -15.84 6.86 1.39
CA GLY A 151 -16.99 5.99 1.19
C GLY A 151 -17.16 5.51 -0.25
N ARG A 152 -17.00 6.40 -1.24
CA ARG A 152 -17.02 6.02 -2.67
C ARG A 152 -15.89 5.06 -3.00
N PHE A 153 -14.68 5.37 -2.52
CA PHE A 153 -13.50 4.57 -2.80
C PHE A 153 -13.61 3.16 -2.18
N ALA A 154 -14.09 3.06 -0.94
CA ALA A 154 -14.31 1.79 -0.26
C ALA A 154 -15.39 0.93 -0.95
N ARG A 155 -16.49 1.55 -1.40
CA ARG A 155 -17.51 0.85 -2.20
C ARG A 155 -16.96 0.31 -3.51
N TYR A 156 -16.04 1.01 -4.17
CA TYR A 156 -15.39 0.46 -5.36
C TYR A 156 -14.69 -0.87 -5.06
N PHE A 157 -13.93 -0.94 -3.97
CA PHE A 157 -13.27 -2.19 -3.56
C PHE A 157 -14.28 -3.31 -3.26
N ARG A 158 -15.34 -3.02 -2.48
CA ARG A 158 -16.35 -4.01 -2.11
C ARG A 158 -17.20 -4.46 -3.29
N ASP A 159 -17.77 -3.50 -4.02
CA ASP A 159 -18.86 -3.72 -4.97
C ASP A 159 -18.37 -3.99 -6.40
N VAL A 160 -17.17 -3.50 -6.76
CA VAL A 160 -16.62 -3.60 -8.13
C VAL A 160 -15.39 -4.49 -8.18
N ALA A 161 -14.38 -4.23 -7.34
CA ALA A 161 -13.18 -5.06 -7.29
C ALA A 161 -13.43 -6.41 -6.60
N GLY A 162 -14.51 -6.53 -5.81
CA GLY A 162 -14.90 -7.77 -5.14
C GLY A 162 -13.91 -8.20 -4.06
N THR A 163 -13.25 -7.25 -3.39
CA THR A 163 -12.22 -7.54 -2.39
C THR A 163 -12.83 -7.51 -0.98
N PRO A 164 -12.94 -8.65 -0.26
CA PRO A 164 -13.48 -8.67 1.10
C PRO A 164 -12.61 -7.95 2.12
N ASN A 165 -11.32 -7.77 1.85
CA ASN A 165 -10.45 -6.91 2.64
C ASN A 165 -9.68 -5.97 1.73
N ALA A 166 -9.67 -4.70 2.10
CA ALA A 166 -8.90 -3.66 1.40
C ALA A 166 -8.46 -2.59 2.37
N LEU A 167 -7.35 -1.93 2.07
CA LEU A 167 -6.84 -0.81 2.85
C LEU A 167 -6.41 0.34 1.95
N PHE A 168 -6.42 1.52 2.52
CA PHE A 168 -5.97 2.74 1.89
C PHE A 168 -4.44 2.87 2.03
N LEU A 169 -3.76 3.22 0.94
CA LEU A 169 -2.33 3.53 0.92
C LEU A 169 -2.13 5.03 1.16
N ASP A 170 -0.98 5.42 1.68
CA ASP A 170 -0.67 6.73 2.31
C ASP A 170 -1.55 7.95 1.92
N GLY A 171 -1.99 8.71 2.94
CA GLY A 171 -3.06 9.70 2.84
C GLY A 171 -2.71 11.12 2.44
N SER A 172 -1.44 11.47 2.40
CA SER A 172 -0.99 12.78 1.89
C SER A 172 -0.57 12.71 0.43
N VAL A 173 -0.29 11.51 -0.09
CA VAL A 173 0.34 11.31 -1.39
C VAL A 173 -0.23 10.05 -2.04
N SER A 174 -0.92 10.20 -3.17
CA SER A 174 -1.30 9.07 -4.03
C SER A 174 -0.66 9.27 -5.39
N GLN A 175 0.34 8.45 -5.71
CA GLN A 175 1.11 8.52 -6.95
C GLN A 175 1.22 7.13 -7.59
N LEU A 176 1.21 7.10 -8.93
CA LEU A 176 1.38 5.91 -9.76
C LEU A 176 2.56 6.08 -10.72
N TRP A 177 3.38 5.03 -10.84
CA TRP A 177 4.25 4.81 -11.98
C TRP A 177 3.69 3.65 -12.80
N ASP A 178 3.27 3.92 -14.05
CA ASP A 178 2.80 2.95 -15.03
C ASP A 178 3.62 3.11 -16.32
N PRO A 179 4.73 2.37 -16.47
CA PRO A 179 5.58 2.41 -17.65
C PRO A 179 4.83 2.08 -18.95
N ALA A 180 3.89 1.14 -18.92
CA ALA A 180 3.18 0.69 -20.12
C ALA A 180 2.31 1.79 -20.72
N ARG A 181 1.84 2.74 -19.89
CA ARG A 181 1.10 3.93 -20.32
C ARG A 181 1.95 5.21 -20.38
N GLY A 182 3.26 5.10 -20.15
CA GLY A 182 4.16 6.26 -20.13
C GLY A 182 3.87 7.25 -19.00
N ARG A 183 3.21 6.80 -17.92
CA ARG A 183 2.85 7.64 -16.77
C ARG A 183 3.86 7.47 -15.65
N MET A 184 4.40 8.57 -15.16
CA MET A 184 5.10 8.62 -13.89
C MET A 184 4.65 9.86 -13.15
N ASP A 185 3.85 9.67 -12.11
CA ASP A 185 3.43 10.77 -11.25
C ASP A 185 4.64 11.32 -10.50
N SER A 186 4.59 12.62 -10.19
CA SER A 186 5.57 13.33 -9.39
C SER A 186 4.87 14.32 -8.46
N GLY A 187 5.54 14.74 -7.39
CA GLY A 187 4.95 15.66 -6.44
C GLY A 187 5.63 15.57 -5.08
N ALA A 188 4.83 15.33 -4.04
CA ALA A 188 5.34 15.14 -2.69
C ALA A 188 6.30 13.94 -2.63
N ALA A 189 7.29 14.05 -1.75
CA ALA A 189 8.25 12.99 -1.51
C ALA A 189 7.56 11.72 -0.99
N LEU A 190 7.97 10.55 -1.48
CA LEU A 190 7.41 9.26 -1.10
C LEU A 190 8.12 8.65 0.11
N GLY A 191 7.43 7.79 0.86
CA GLY A 191 8.03 6.90 1.85
C GLY A 191 8.26 5.52 1.25
N PRO A 192 7.77 4.45 1.90
CA PRO A 192 7.64 3.13 1.31
C PRO A 192 7.02 3.16 -0.09
N MET A 193 7.55 2.36 -0.99
CA MET A 193 7.02 2.12 -2.33
C MET A 193 6.75 0.63 -2.54
N ILE A 194 5.63 0.35 -3.18
CA ILE A 194 5.25 -0.97 -3.67
C ILE A 194 5.63 -1.01 -5.13
N ILE A 195 6.62 -1.84 -5.47
CA ILE A 195 7.06 -2.06 -6.85
C ILE A 195 6.55 -3.43 -7.27
N VAL A 196 5.78 -3.47 -8.36
CA VAL A 196 5.33 -4.71 -8.99
C VAL A 196 6.12 -4.86 -10.28
N GLU A 197 6.83 -5.97 -10.37
CA GLU A 197 7.69 -6.30 -11.50
C GLU A 197 7.06 -7.44 -12.31
N MET A 198 7.32 -7.44 -13.62
CA MET A 198 6.98 -8.57 -14.47
C MET A 198 7.81 -9.77 -14.04
N ARG A 199 7.19 -10.96 -13.98
CA ARG A 199 7.96 -12.19 -13.83
C ARG A 199 8.83 -12.38 -15.07
N GLU A 200 10.10 -12.73 -14.86
CA GLU A 200 10.92 -13.24 -15.96
C GLU A 200 10.31 -14.57 -16.41
N ASN A 201 9.77 -14.56 -17.63
CA ASN A 201 8.95 -15.57 -18.30
C ASN A 201 7.45 -15.43 -18.01
N GLY A 202 6.73 -14.90 -19.00
CA GLY A 202 5.28 -14.73 -19.00
C GLY A 202 4.54 -16.04 -19.18
N GLU A 203 4.37 -16.79 -18.08
CA GLU A 203 3.30 -17.77 -17.87
C GLU A 203 2.62 -17.52 -16.51
#